data_AF-A0A954PJM3-F1
#
_entry.id   AF-A0A954PJM3-F1
#
_cell.length_a   1.000
_cell.length_b   1.000
_cell.length_c   1.000
_cell.angle_alpha   90.00
_cell.angle_beta   90.00
_cell.angle_gamma   90.00
#
_symmetry.space_group_name_H-M   'P 1'
#
loop_
_entity.id
_entity.type
_entity.pdbx_description
1 polymer ?
#
loop_
_entity_poly.entity_id
_entity_poly.type
_entity_poly.pdbx_seq_one_letter_code
_entity_poly.pdbx_strand_id
1 'polypeptide(L)' 'MNPSASPDEQPYHVVAAAGEYQIQDDQGRTVMVCRDTRSATHYSTLLIQAFQRGYRAGYRAAKLSQP' A
#
# COMPACT_ATOMS: atom_id res chain seq x y z
N MET A 1 -13.64 16.90 3.65
CA MET A 1 -12.47 16.01 3.54
C MET A 1 -13.00 14.58 3.55
N ASN A 2 -12.96 13.89 2.41
CA ASN A 2 -13.45 12.53 2.29
C ASN A 2 -12.34 11.56 2.74
N PRO A 3 -12.51 10.78 3.81
CA PRO A 3 -11.74 9.57 4.02
C PRO A 3 -12.44 8.44 3.25
N SER A 4 -12.53 8.56 1.94
CA SER A 4 -13.00 7.47 1.08
C SER A 4 -11.83 6.97 0.26
N ALA A 5 -10.80 6.44 0.95
CA ALA A 5 -10.00 5.39 0.34
C ALA A 5 -10.99 4.23 0.17
N SER A 6 -11.40 4.00 -1.07
CA SER A 6 -12.31 2.91 -1.38
C SER A 6 -11.59 1.61 -0.96
N PRO A 7 -12.26 0.63 -0.33
CA PRO A 7 -11.61 -0.64 0.04
C PRO A 7 -11.00 -1.39 -1.16
N ASP A 8 -11.32 -0.97 -2.38
CA ASP A 8 -10.80 -1.48 -3.65
C ASP A 8 -9.57 -0.73 -4.21
N GLU A 9 -9.13 0.38 -3.62
CA GLU A 9 -7.87 1.01 -4.03
C GLU A 9 -6.69 0.20 -3.48
N GLN A 10 -5.94 -0.45 -4.37
CA GLN A 10 -4.67 -1.08 -3.99
C GLN A 10 -3.67 0.04 -3.66
N PRO A 11 -3.24 0.18 -2.39
CA PRO A 11 -2.41 1.30 -1.95
C PRO A 11 -0.98 1.24 -2.52
N TYR A 12 -0.59 0.08 -3.06
CA TYR A 12 0.70 -0.14 -3.68
C TYR A 12 0.58 -1.05 -4.90
N HIS A 13 1.32 -0.78 -5.95
CA HIS A 13 1.38 -1.60 -7.16
C HIS A 13 2.78 -1.63 -7.76
N VAL A 14 3.07 -2.65 -8.58
CA VAL A 14 4.38 -2.83 -9.22
C VAL A 14 4.36 -2.29 -10.64
N VAL A 15 5.35 -1.48 -11.00
CA VAL A 15 5.56 -0.91 -12.33
C VAL A 15 6.96 -1.31 -12.83
N ALA A 16 7.04 -1.83 -14.05
CA ALA A 16 8.33 -2.09 -14.70
C ALA A 16 8.83 -0.81 -15.38
N ALA A 17 10.05 -0.37 -15.06
CA ALA A 17 10.64 0.84 -15.61
C ALA A 17 12.16 0.69 -15.77
N ALA A 18 12.69 0.97 -16.96
CA ALA A 18 14.14 1.02 -17.25
C ALA A 18 14.95 -0.22 -16.79
N GLY A 19 14.36 -1.42 -16.85
CA GLY A 19 15.01 -2.66 -16.43
C GLY A 19 14.91 -2.97 -14.94
N GLU A 20 14.15 -2.18 -14.19
CA GLU A 20 13.86 -2.37 -12.76
C GLU A 20 12.36 -2.51 -12.51
N TYR A 21 12.02 -2.93 -11.29
CA TYR A 21 10.66 -3.09 -10.82
C TYR A 21 10.42 -2.13 -9.66
N GLN A 22 9.62 -1.09 -9.90
CA GLN A 22 9.28 -0.08 -8.92
C GLN A 22 7.97 -0.45 -8.23
N ILE A 23 7.92 -0.30 -6.91
CA ILE A 23 6.68 -0.31 -6.15
C ILE A 23 6.26 1.15 -5.99
N GLN A 24 5.08 1.49 -6.45
CA GLN A 24 4.52 2.84 -6.40
C GLN A 24 3.26 2.88 -5.54
N ASP A 25 3.01 4.02 -4.91
CA ASP A 25 1.73 4.29 -4.24
C ASP A 25 0.65 4.78 -5.23
N ASP A 26 -0.52 5.09 -4.70
CA ASP A 26 -1.67 5.64 -5.45
C ASP A 26 -1.39 7.01 -6.11
N GLN A 27 -0.37 7.73 -5.63
CA GLN A 27 0.09 9.00 -6.21
C GLN A 27 1.21 8.82 -7.25
N GLY A 28 1.59 7.58 -7.56
CA GLY A 28 2.68 7.25 -8.49
C GLY A 28 4.07 7.50 -7.90
N ARG A 29 4.20 7.69 -6.58
CA ARG A 29 5.51 7.88 -5.93
C ARG A 29 6.16 6.52 -5.71
N THR A 30 7.42 6.39 -6.12
CA THR A 30 8.21 5.19 -5.89
C THR A 30 8.58 5.07 -4.41
N VAL A 31 8.07 4.04 -3.74
CA VAL A 31 8.40 3.70 -2.35
C VAL A 31 9.55 2.70 -2.26
N MET A 32 9.74 1.87 -3.28
CA MET A 32 10.80 0.86 -3.31
C MET A 32 11.15 0.49 -4.75
N VAL A 33 12.41 0.15 -5.00
CA VAL A 33 12.90 -0.38 -6.28
C VAL A 33 13.48 -1.77 -6.05
N CYS A 34 13.18 -2.70 -6.95
CA CYS A 34 13.61 -4.08 -6.94
C CYS A 34 14.27 -4.44 -8.27
N ARG A 35 15.27 -5.33 -8.22
CA ARG A 35 15.98 -5.82 -9.41
C ARG A 35 15.19 -6.88 -10.17
N ASP A 36 14.23 -7.53 -9.52
CA ASP A 36 13.45 -8.61 -10.10
C ASP A 36 11.97 -8.50 -9.71
N THR A 37 11.10 -9.07 -10.56
CA THR A 37 9.65 -9.02 -10.39
C THR A 37 9.17 -9.78 -9.16
N ARG A 38 9.84 -10.89 -8.80
CA ARG A 38 9.40 -11.74 -7.70
C ARG A 38 9.54 -11.01 -6.37
N SER A 39 10.67 -10.32 -6.18
CA SER A 39 10.91 -9.46 -5.03
C SER A 39 9.90 -8.31 -4.97
N ALA A 40 9.67 -7.62 -6.09
CA ALA A 40 8.72 -6.50 -6.15
C ALA A 40 7.28 -6.91 -5.80
N THR A 41 6.82 -8.04 -6.34
CA THR A 41 5.49 -8.59 -6.04
C THR A 41 5.38 -9.04 -4.58
N HIS A 42 6.44 -9.64 -4.04
CA HIS A 42 6.45 -10.05 -2.64
C HIS A 42 6.37 -8.84 -1.69
N TYR A 43 7.20 -7.82 -1.93
CA TYR A 43 7.21 -6.63 -1.08
C TYR A 43 5.95 -5.79 -1.21
N SER A 44 5.38 -5.63 -2.41
CA SER A 44 4.09 -4.93 -2.57
C SER A 44 2.98 -5.63 -1.78
N THR A 45 2.94 -6.97 -1.79
CA THR A 45 2.00 -7.74 -0.97
C THR A 45 2.18 -7.46 0.52
N LEU A 46 3.43 -7.44 1.02
CA LEU A 46 3.71 -7.15 2.43
C LEU A 46 3.31 -5.72 2.82
N LEU A 47 3.56 -4.73 1.95
CA LEU A 47 3.17 -3.34 2.15
C LEU A 47 1.65 -3.18 2.22
N ILE A 48 0.91 -3.85 1.33
CA ILE A 48 -0.56 -3.86 1.35
C ILE A 48 -1.07 -4.49 2.66
N GLN A 49 -0.51 -5.63 3.08
CA GLN A 49 -0.90 -6.27 4.34
C GLN A 49 -0.62 -5.38 5.56
N ALA A 50 0.53 -4.70 5.59
CA ALA A 50 0.89 -3.76 6.65
C ALA A 50 -0.08 -2.57 6.70
N PHE A 51 -0.39 -1.99 5.54
CA PHE A 51 -1.36 -0.90 5.41
C PHE A 51 -2.75 -1.30 5.91
N GLN A 52 -3.26 -2.44 5.46
CA GLN A 52 -4.58 -2.94 5.89
C GLN A 52 -4.63 -3.22 7.40
N ARG A 53 -3.54 -3.75 7.98
CA ARG A 53 -3.44 -3.95 9.43
C ARG A 53 -3.45 -2.63 10.20
N GLY A 54 -2.67 -1.65 9.75
CA GLY A 54 -2.65 -0.30 10.32
C GLY A 54 -4.01 0.40 10.24
N TYR A 55 -4.65 0.37 9.07
CA TYR A 55 -5.97 0.93 8.85
C TYR A 55 -7.03 0.30 9.78
N ARG A 56 -7.05 -1.04 9.90
CA ARG A 56 -7.96 -1.74 10.81
C ARG A 56 -7.70 -1.38 12.28
N ALA A 57 -6.45 -1.26 12.68
CA ALA A 57 -6.10 -0.86 14.05
C ALA A 57 -6.56 0.58 14.35
N GLY A 58 -6.30 1.53 13.45
CA GLY A 58 -6.75 2.91 13.58
C GLY A 58 -8.27 3.04 13.62
N TYR A 59 -8.99 2.31 12.75
CA TYR A 59 -10.44 2.28 12.75
C TYR A 59 -11.04 1.72 14.04
N ARG A 60 -10.44 0.65 14.60
CA ARG A 60 -10.85 0.10 15.91
C ARG A 60 -10.63 1.10 17.04
N ALA A 61 -9.47 1.77 17.06
CA ALA A 61 -9.17 2.79 18.05
C ALA A 61 -10.16 3.97 17.97
N ALA A 62 -10.50 4.42 16.77
CA ALA A 62 -11.49 5.48 16.56
C ALA A 62 -12.89 5.09 17.04
N LYS A 63 -13.35 3.86 16.80
CA LYS A 63 -14.65 3.36 17.30
C LYS A 63 -14.71 3.24 18.83
N LEU A 64 -13.60 2.88 19.47
CA LEU A 64 -13.50 2.80 20.93
C LEU A 64 -13.38 4.18 21.60
N SER A 65 -13.07 5.22 20.82
CA SER A 65 -12.90 6.60 21.32
C SER A 65 -14.14 7.47 21.10
N GLN A 66 -15.23 6.94 20.53
CA GLN A 66 -16.51 7.64 20.45
C GLN A 66 -17.30 7.37 21.75
N PRO A 67 -17.63 8.41 22.54
CA PRO A 67 -18.41 8.30 23.77
C PRO A 67 -19.88 7.93 23.51
#